data_AF-A0A1C6G8C8-F1
#
_entry.id   AF-A0A1C6G8C8-F1
#
_cell.length_a   1.000
_cell.length_b   1.000
_cell.length_c   1.000
_cell.angle_alpha   90.00
_cell.angle_beta   90.00
_cell.angle_gamma   90.00
#
_symmetry.space_group_name_H-M   'P 1'
#
loop_
_entity.id
_entity.type
_entity.pdbx_description
1 polymer ?
#
loop_
_entity_poly.entity_id
_entity_poly.type
_entity_poly.pdbx_seq_one_letter_code
_entity_poly.pdbx_strand_id
1 'polypeptide(L)'
;MKIIKESQGGQETEVSPEDLALINQLARKELKAEEVYTFSVRLCDDQVDRDFERFSPQTLEELAGLFVGKSGIFDHQWSARGQSARIYKTEVIREPEKITLAGDGYCWLKGYAYMVRTESGRDLIAEIEGGIKREVSVGCAVERAVCSICGGDLRTGDCGHRKGQEYGGRLCFANLEGASDAYEFSFVAVPAQPLAGVIKGAGRHTSLKELVRQAPGCALELERLEEEAETGRRYLSRLREEVVRLGMLAQIGLDRDTLKGVAAKLSWEELLAMEDGCRRRAAERYPLLPQLQYQQDQAPERDRDRAFLI
;
A
#
# COMPACT_ATOMS: atom_id res chain seq x y z
N MET A 1 2.16 13.63 35.88
CA MET A 1 3.24 12.65 35.64
C MET A 1 3.60 12.72 34.16
N LYS A 2 4.73 13.34 33.82
CA LYS A 2 5.19 13.44 32.42
C LYS A 2 5.72 12.08 32.00
N ILE A 3 4.97 11.37 31.16
CA ILE A 3 5.49 10.20 30.47
C ILE A 3 6.35 10.72 29.32
N ILE A 4 7.66 10.79 29.57
CA ILE A 4 8.64 10.97 28.50
C ILE A 4 8.73 9.62 27.82
N LYS A 5 8.00 9.44 26.71
CA LYS A 5 8.25 8.35 25.79
C LYS A 5 9.56 8.68 25.08
N GLU A 6 10.59 7.87 25.34
CA GLU A 6 11.75 7.81 24.46
C GLU A 6 11.23 7.55 23.05
N SER A 7 11.42 8.53 22.18
CA SER A 7 11.24 8.34 20.75
C SER A 7 12.35 7.39 20.29
N GLN A 8 12.02 6.11 20.11
CA GLN A 8 12.72 5.26 19.14
C GLN A 8 12.47 5.89 17.75
N GLY A 9 13.21 6.97 17.47
CA GLY A 9 13.22 7.68 16.21
C GLY A 9 14.17 6.99 15.25
N GLY A 10 13.66 6.67 14.07
CA GLY A 10 14.38 5.97 13.01
C GLY A 10 14.03 4.49 12.97
N GLN A 11 12.86 4.14 12.43
CA GLN A 11 12.73 2.81 11.85
C GLN A 11 13.72 2.74 10.68
N GLU A 12 14.82 2.02 10.88
CA GLU A 12 15.73 1.61 9.80
C GLU A 12 14.86 1.07 8.68
N THR A 13 14.83 1.75 7.54
CA THR A 13 14.24 1.18 6.34
C THR A 13 15.19 0.05 5.92
N GLU A 14 14.85 -1.17 6.29
CA GLU A 14 15.63 -2.36 5.94
C GLU A 14 15.75 -2.42 4.40
N VAL A 15 16.98 -2.28 3.90
CA VAL A 15 17.25 -2.25 2.46
C VAL A 15 16.84 -3.60 1.89
N SER A 16 15.87 -3.61 0.98
CA SER A 16 15.39 -4.87 0.42
C SER A 16 16.49 -5.56 -0.39
N PRO A 17 16.50 -6.91 -0.49
CA PRO A 17 17.47 -7.62 -1.33
C PRO A 17 17.43 -7.18 -2.80
N GLU A 18 16.26 -6.79 -3.30
CA GLU A 18 16.06 -6.27 -4.66
C GLU A 18 16.73 -4.90 -4.83
N ASP A 19 16.51 -3.98 -3.89
CA ASP A 19 17.14 -2.66 -3.92
C ASP A 19 18.66 -2.78 -3.77
N LEU A 20 19.13 -3.66 -2.88
CA LEU A 20 20.55 -3.91 -2.69
C LEU A 20 21.21 -4.48 -3.96
N ALA A 21 20.52 -5.33 -4.71
CA ALA A 21 21.00 -5.84 -6.00
C ALA A 21 21.15 -4.71 -7.04
N LEU A 22 20.17 -3.81 -7.14
CA LEU A 22 20.23 -2.65 -8.04
C LEU A 22 21.36 -1.69 -7.65
N ILE A 23 21.53 -1.44 -6.35
CA ILE A 23 22.64 -0.62 -5.83
C ILE A 23 23.99 -1.24 -6.18
N ASN A 24 24.12 -2.56 -6.02
CA ASN A 24 25.36 -3.27 -6.33
C ASN A 24 25.71 -3.32 -7.82
N GLN A 25 24.75 -3.13 -8.73
CA GLN A 25 25.04 -2.93 -10.16
C GLN A 25 25.75 -1.60 -10.44
N LEU A 26 25.55 -0.60 -9.59
CA LEU A 26 26.19 0.72 -9.70
C LEU A 26 27.48 0.82 -8.88
N ALA A 27 27.62 -0.01 -7.84
CA ALA A 27 28.77 -0.02 -6.97
C ALA A 27 29.97 -0.76 -7.59
N ARG A 28 31.19 -0.35 -7.22
CA ARG A 28 32.43 -1.02 -7.67
C ARG A 28 32.79 -2.27 -6.86
N LYS A 29 32.23 -2.38 -5.65
CA LYS A 29 32.35 -3.54 -4.78
C LYS A 29 30.95 -3.95 -4.34
N GLU A 30 30.81 -5.21 -3.95
CA GLU A 30 29.60 -5.66 -3.29
C GLU A 30 29.45 -4.96 -1.92
N LEU A 31 28.34 -4.27 -1.75
CA LEU A 31 27.90 -3.59 -0.54
C LEU A 31 26.88 -4.46 0.18
N LYS A 32 26.97 -4.47 1.50
CA LYS A 32 25.98 -5.10 2.38
C LYS A 32 24.89 -4.10 2.77
N ALA A 33 23.75 -4.61 3.24
CA ALA A 33 22.61 -3.77 3.63
C ALA A 33 22.99 -2.74 4.71
N GLU A 34 23.82 -3.15 5.68
CA GLU A 34 24.32 -2.29 6.76
C GLU A 34 25.32 -1.21 6.30
N GLU A 35 25.88 -1.31 5.09
CA GLU A 35 26.77 -0.30 4.51
C GLU A 35 26.00 0.77 3.74
N VAL A 36 24.69 0.60 3.55
CA VAL A 36 23.87 1.46 2.67
C VAL A 36 22.75 2.12 3.44
N TYR A 37 22.52 3.39 3.13
CA TYR A 37 21.33 4.13 3.53
C TYR A 37 20.52 4.45 2.28
N THR A 38 19.22 4.14 2.29
CA THR A 38 18.32 4.40 1.16
C THR A 38 17.20 5.34 1.56
N PHE A 39 16.80 6.21 0.64
CA PHE A 39 15.65 7.10 0.82
C PHE A 39 14.96 7.34 -0.51
N SER A 40 13.70 7.78 -0.47
CA SER A 40 12.92 8.10 -1.66
C SER A 40 12.80 9.61 -1.82
N VAL A 41 12.75 10.05 -3.07
CA VAL A 41 12.71 11.47 -3.44
C VAL A 41 11.65 11.65 -4.52
N ARG A 42 10.79 12.67 -4.39
CA ARG A 42 10.02 13.20 -5.53
C ARG A 42 10.95 14.12 -6.31
N LEU A 43 11.35 13.69 -7.51
CA LEU A 43 12.32 14.39 -8.35
C LEU A 43 11.67 15.55 -9.09
N CYS A 44 10.66 15.24 -9.91
CA CYS A 44 9.86 16.21 -10.63
C CYS A 44 8.45 15.68 -10.90
N ASP A 45 7.55 16.54 -11.39
CA ASP A 45 6.14 16.28 -11.63
C ASP A 45 5.60 17.06 -12.83
N ASP A 46 4.36 16.79 -13.21
CA ASP A 46 3.71 17.42 -14.34
C ASP A 46 2.87 18.65 -13.96
N GLN A 47 3.03 19.20 -12.76
CA GLN A 47 2.34 20.42 -12.34
C GLN A 47 3.13 21.67 -12.78
N VAL A 48 2.40 22.74 -13.11
CA VAL A 48 3.00 24.04 -13.38
C VAL A 48 3.68 24.57 -12.11
N ASP A 49 4.98 24.82 -12.22
CA ASP A 49 5.86 25.15 -11.12
C ASP A 49 6.04 26.66 -10.92
N ARG A 50 6.97 27.05 -10.05
CA ARG A 50 7.25 28.47 -9.73
C ARG A 50 7.85 29.26 -10.89
N ASP A 51 8.50 28.57 -11.84
CA ASP A 51 9.10 29.16 -13.03
C ASP A 51 8.15 29.12 -14.24
N PHE A 52 6.89 28.73 -13.98
CA PHE A 52 5.83 28.50 -14.96
C PHE A 52 6.26 27.48 -16.01
N GLU A 53 6.93 26.42 -15.57
CA GLU A 53 7.30 25.27 -16.37
C GLU A 53 6.60 24.02 -15.82
N ARG A 54 6.45 23.00 -16.66
CA ARG A 54 6.02 21.65 -16.26
C ARG A 54 6.67 20.63 -17.16
N PHE A 55 6.84 19.41 -16.68
CA PHE A 55 7.19 18.28 -17.54
C PHE A 55 5.93 17.65 -18.11
N SER A 56 5.93 17.32 -19.40
CA SER A 56 4.85 16.52 -19.95
C SER A 56 4.88 15.10 -19.34
N PRO A 57 3.75 14.38 -19.25
CA PRO A 57 3.76 12.99 -18.78
C PRO A 57 4.71 12.09 -19.56
N GLN A 58 4.85 12.32 -20.88
CA GLN A 58 5.81 11.58 -21.71
C GLN A 58 7.26 11.92 -21.31
N THR A 59 7.57 13.20 -21.08
CA THR A 59 8.90 13.65 -20.63
C THR A 59 9.27 13.04 -19.28
N LEU A 60 8.32 12.86 -18.36
CA LEU A 60 8.56 12.19 -17.08
C LEU A 60 8.96 10.72 -17.26
N GLU A 61 8.33 10.00 -18.19
CA GLU A 61 8.70 8.61 -18.52
C GLU A 61 10.10 8.54 -19.14
N GLU A 62 10.44 9.48 -20.03
CA GLU A 62 11.79 9.58 -20.63
C GLU A 62 12.85 9.88 -19.56
N LEU A 63 12.57 10.85 -18.67
CA LEU A 63 13.44 11.19 -17.54
C LEU A 63 13.62 10.02 -16.57
N ALA A 64 12.61 9.16 -16.39
CA ALA A 64 12.71 8.01 -15.50
C ALA A 64 13.91 7.13 -15.85
N GLY A 65 14.11 6.83 -17.12
CA GLY A 65 15.29 6.07 -17.57
C GLY A 65 16.60 6.84 -17.38
N LEU A 66 16.60 8.14 -17.64
CA LEU A 66 17.81 8.97 -17.61
C LEU A 66 18.34 9.25 -16.20
N PHE A 67 17.47 9.29 -15.19
CA PHE A 67 17.89 9.57 -13.81
C PHE A 67 18.59 8.39 -13.12
N VAL A 68 18.44 7.16 -13.61
CA VAL A 68 19.13 6.01 -13.01
C VAL A 68 20.64 6.19 -13.11
N GLY A 69 21.31 6.07 -11.96
CA GLY A 69 22.75 6.30 -11.83
C GLY A 69 23.15 7.76 -11.69
N LYS A 70 22.25 8.75 -11.74
CA LYS A 70 22.61 10.17 -11.56
C LYS A 70 22.86 10.50 -10.09
N SER A 71 23.77 11.46 -9.87
CA SER A 71 24.26 11.83 -8.55
C SER A 71 23.32 12.81 -7.86
N GLY A 72 23.25 12.68 -6.54
CA GLY A 72 22.67 13.67 -5.62
C GLY A 72 23.73 14.66 -5.16
N ILE A 73 23.50 15.96 -5.36
CA ILE A 73 24.40 17.05 -4.98
C ILE A 73 23.71 18.13 -4.13
N PHE A 74 24.37 19.27 -3.92
CA PHE A 74 23.84 20.42 -3.19
C PHE A 74 23.94 21.70 -4.01
N ASP A 75 22.89 22.52 -3.93
CA ASP A 75 22.76 23.84 -4.55
C ASP A 75 23.20 23.91 -6.02
N HIS A 76 22.99 22.84 -6.81
CA HIS A 76 23.43 22.74 -8.21
C HIS A 76 24.94 22.95 -8.41
N GLN A 77 25.75 22.80 -7.37
CA GLN A 77 27.20 22.95 -7.46
C GLN A 77 27.82 21.66 -8.03
N TRP A 78 28.19 21.69 -9.30
CA TRP A 78 28.82 20.57 -10.02
C TRP A 78 30.27 20.32 -9.58
N SER A 79 30.43 19.97 -8.32
CA SER A 79 31.69 19.61 -7.68
C SER A 79 31.69 18.13 -7.34
N ALA A 80 32.80 17.45 -7.62
CA ALA A 80 32.98 16.06 -7.20
C ALA A 80 32.85 15.88 -5.68
N ARG A 81 33.14 16.93 -4.88
CA ARG A 81 32.99 16.91 -3.42
C ARG A 81 31.52 16.87 -2.97
N GLY A 82 30.61 17.37 -3.80
CA GLY A 82 29.18 17.46 -3.46
C GLY A 82 28.40 16.20 -3.78
N GLN A 83 29.01 15.17 -4.39
CA GLN A 83 28.32 13.93 -4.76
C GLN A 83 28.07 13.06 -3.51
N SER A 84 26.88 13.20 -2.92
CA SER A 84 26.55 12.56 -1.64
C SER A 84 25.59 11.39 -1.75
N ALA A 85 24.81 11.32 -2.84
CA ALA A 85 23.87 10.22 -3.09
C ALA A 85 23.88 9.80 -4.56
N ARG A 86 23.22 8.70 -4.89
CA ARG A 86 22.99 8.26 -6.27
C ARG A 86 21.62 7.60 -6.42
N ILE A 87 20.93 7.88 -7.52
CA ILE A 87 19.67 7.23 -7.85
C ILE A 87 19.96 5.82 -8.37
N TYR A 88 19.31 4.80 -7.82
CA TYR A 88 19.45 3.40 -8.27
C TYR A 88 18.20 2.88 -8.97
N LYS A 89 17.05 3.52 -8.77
CA LYS A 89 15.77 3.15 -9.34
C LYS A 89 14.89 4.39 -9.46
N THR A 90 14.00 4.37 -10.43
CA THR A 90 13.00 5.41 -10.66
C THR A 90 11.64 4.77 -10.95
N GLU A 91 10.58 5.54 -10.73
CA GLU A 91 9.20 5.09 -10.96
C GLU A 91 8.29 6.30 -11.20
N VAL A 92 7.49 6.30 -12.27
CA VAL A 92 6.47 7.32 -12.49
C VAL A 92 5.21 6.93 -11.72
N ILE A 93 4.84 7.74 -10.73
CA ILE A 93 3.62 7.59 -9.94
C ILE A 93 2.50 8.40 -10.59
N ARG A 94 1.35 7.78 -10.76
CA ARG A 94 0.16 8.39 -11.38
C ARG A 94 -0.95 8.53 -10.35
N GLU A 95 -1.51 9.73 -10.25
CA GLU A 95 -2.62 10.10 -9.36
C GLU A 95 -3.69 10.84 -10.20
N PRO A 96 -4.33 10.17 -11.17
CA PRO A 96 -5.19 10.82 -12.16
C PRO A 96 -6.43 11.54 -11.58
N GLU A 97 -6.81 11.23 -10.34
CA GLU A 97 -7.89 11.83 -9.57
C GLU A 97 -7.53 13.27 -9.15
N LYS A 98 -6.24 13.60 -9.08
CA LYS A 98 -5.74 14.96 -8.86
C LYS A 98 -5.50 15.61 -10.22
N ILE A 99 -6.12 16.77 -10.44
CA ILE A 99 -6.02 17.50 -11.70
C ILE A 99 -4.96 18.61 -11.59
N THR A 100 -4.08 18.69 -12.59
CA THR A 100 -3.05 19.74 -12.71
C THR A 100 -3.66 21.06 -13.19
N LEU A 101 -2.89 22.15 -13.10
CA LEU A 101 -3.31 23.44 -13.64
C LEU A 101 -3.54 23.39 -15.16
N ALA A 102 -2.83 22.49 -15.85
CA ALA A 102 -2.99 22.28 -17.28
C ALA A 102 -4.23 21.44 -17.66
N GLY A 103 -4.91 20.85 -16.67
CA GLY A 103 -6.12 20.03 -16.87
C GLY A 103 -5.86 18.53 -17.02
N ASP A 104 -4.60 18.09 -16.97
CA ASP A 104 -4.23 16.68 -17.03
C ASP A 104 -4.33 16.00 -15.65
N GLY A 105 -4.42 14.67 -15.61
CA GLY A 105 -4.27 13.90 -14.38
C GLY A 105 -2.82 13.92 -13.89
N TYR A 106 -2.62 14.17 -12.59
CA TYR A 106 -1.31 14.41 -11.98
C TYR A 106 -0.42 13.16 -12.04
N CYS A 107 0.85 13.37 -12.36
CA CYS A 107 1.88 12.35 -12.26
C CYS A 107 3.23 12.94 -11.85
N TRP A 108 4.06 12.11 -11.22
CA TRP A 108 5.35 12.55 -10.72
C TRP A 108 6.39 11.44 -10.75
N LEU A 109 7.65 11.83 -10.88
CA LEU A 109 8.79 10.93 -10.94
C LEU A 109 9.37 10.72 -9.55
N LYS A 110 9.26 9.49 -9.05
CA LYS A 110 9.92 9.03 -7.84
C LYS A 110 11.33 8.55 -8.18
N GLY A 111 12.31 9.07 -7.46
CA GLY A 111 13.67 8.57 -7.44
C GLY A 111 13.94 7.81 -6.15
N TYR A 112 14.60 6.67 -6.24
CA TYR A 112 15.13 5.93 -5.11
C TYR A 112 16.63 6.17 -5.05
N ALA A 113 17.08 6.82 -3.99
CA ALA A 113 18.46 7.22 -3.79
C ALA A 113 19.13 6.36 -2.73
N TYR A 114 20.43 6.19 -2.85
CA TYR A 114 21.26 5.58 -1.82
C TYR A 114 22.51 6.40 -1.51
N MET A 115 23.01 6.21 -0.30
CA MET A 115 24.28 6.72 0.21
C MET A 115 25.06 5.57 0.83
N VAL A 116 26.39 5.59 0.70
CA VAL A 116 27.24 4.70 1.50
C VAL A 116 27.35 5.29 2.90
N ARG A 117 27.14 4.46 3.92
CA ARG A 117 27.27 4.86 5.32
C ARG A 117 28.76 5.05 5.65
N THR A 118 29.16 6.31 5.78
CA THR A 118 30.48 6.70 6.25
C THR A 118 30.34 7.53 7.52
N GLU A 119 31.43 7.68 8.27
CA GLU A 119 31.45 8.56 9.44
C GLU A 119 31.09 10.01 9.07
N SER A 120 31.63 10.51 7.96
CA SER A 120 31.36 11.86 7.45
C SER A 120 29.93 12.04 6.91
N GLY A 121 29.24 10.96 6.53
CA GLY A 121 27.87 11.00 6.02
C GLY A 121 26.80 10.89 7.11
N ARG A 122 27.18 10.61 8.36
CA ARG A 122 26.24 10.38 9.47
C ARG A 122 25.32 11.57 9.71
N ASP A 123 25.87 12.78 9.73
CA ASP A 123 25.10 14.00 9.99
C ASP A 123 24.10 14.26 8.86
N LEU A 124 24.51 14.09 7.60
CA LEU A 124 23.61 14.24 6.45
C LEU A 124 22.45 13.23 6.50
N ILE A 125 22.73 11.96 6.83
CA ILE A 125 21.67 10.95 7.01
C ILE A 125 20.69 11.40 8.11
N ALA A 126 21.20 11.87 9.25
CA ALA A 126 20.37 12.36 10.34
C ALA A 126 19.55 13.60 9.97
N GLU A 127 20.12 14.50 9.16
CA GLU A 127 19.40 15.68 8.66
C GLU A 127 18.31 15.31 7.64
N ILE A 128 18.53 14.29 6.80
CA ILE A 128 17.52 13.76 5.87
C ILE A 128 16.37 13.13 6.67
N GLU A 129 16.68 12.24 7.60
CA GLU A 129 15.69 11.58 8.48
C GLU A 129 14.94 12.59 9.37
N GLY A 130 15.66 13.61 9.85
CA GLY A 130 15.09 14.72 10.62
C GLY A 130 14.26 15.69 9.79
N GLY A 131 14.26 15.57 8.45
CA GLY A 131 13.54 16.46 7.54
C GLY A 131 14.14 17.86 7.42
N ILE A 132 15.40 18.04 7.83
CA ILE A 132 16.17 19.27 7.63
C ILE A 132 16.68 19.35 6.19
N LYS A 133 17.17 18.25 5.63
CA LYS A 133 17.52 18.12 4.20
C LYS A 133 16.37 17.46 3.46
N ARG A 134 15.39 18.28 3.10
CA ARG A 134 14.11 17.80 2.56
C ARG A 134 13.92 18.18 1.11
N GLU A 135 14.02 19.45 0.75
CA GLU A 135 13.65 19.92 -0.58
C GLU A 135 14.74 19.56 -1.60
N VAL A 136 14.31 19.15 -2.80
CA VAL A 136 15.23 18.88 -3.91
C VAL A 136 14.78 19.54 -5.21
N SER A 137 15.73 19.73 -6.12
CA SER A 137 15.50 20.14 -7.49
C SER A 137 16.22 19.18 -8.42
N VAL A 138 15.80 19.14 -9.69
CA VAL A 138 16.50 18.39 -10.72
C VAL A 138 17.16 19.31 -11.73
N GLY A 139 18.31 18.87 -12.26
CA GLY A 139 18.96 19.44 -13.42
C GLY A 139 18.82 18.46 -14.58
N CYS A 140 18.24 18.90 -15.69
CA CYS A 140 18.05 18.08 -16.89
C CYS A 140 18.04 18.93 -18.16
N ALA A 141 18.10 18.27 -19.30
CA ALA A 141 17.92 18.87 -20.61
C ALA A 141 16.68 18.30 -21.28
N VAL A 142 15.93 19.20 -21.91
CA VAL A 142 14.81 18.85 -22.78
C VAL A 142 15.01 19.49 -24.14
N GLU A 143 14.47 18.90 -25.18
CA GLU A 143 14.57 19.38 -26.56
C GLU A 143 13.83 20.70 -26.75
N ARG A 144 12.62 20.82 -26.20
CA ARG A 144 11.73 21.95 -26.45
C ARG A 144 11.05 22.46 -25.19
N ALA A 145 10.74 23.76 -25.19
CA ALA A 145 9.88 24.39 -24.18
C ALA A 145 8.63 24.95 -24.86
N VAL A 146 7.58 24.14 -24.99
CA VAL A 146 6.39 24.44 -25.80
C VAL A 146 5.44 25.38 -25.04
N CYS A 147 5.05 26.49 -25.67
CA CYS A 147 4.11 27.45 -25.11
C CYS A 147 2.69 26.86 -25.01
N SER A 148 2.07 26.93 -23.82
CA SER A 148 0.70 26.47 -23.59
C SER A 148 -0.39 27.23 -24.38
N ILE A 149 -0.08 28.43 -24.90
CA ILE A 149 -1.06 29.28 -25.59
C ILE A 149 -1.06 29.05 -27.10
N CYS A 150 0.11 28.99 -27.74
CA CYS A 150 0.23 28.89 -29.20
C CYS A 150 0.98 27.65 -29.71
N GLY A 151 1.60 26.85 -28.84
CA GLY A 151 2.38 25.67 -29.23
C GLY A 151 3.76 25.97 -29.84
N GLY A 152 4.17 27.24 -29.92
CA GLY A 152 5.52 27.60 -30.36
C GLY A 152 6.58 27.29 -29.28
N ASP A 153 7.83 27.09 -29.68
CA ASP A 153 8.94 26.91 -28.75
C ASP A 153 9.36 28.26 -28.15
N LEU A 154 9.37 28.35 -26.83
CA LEU A 154 9.71 29.56 -26.08
C LEU A 154 11.20 29.89 -26.13
N ARG A 155 12.06 28.93 -26.52
CA ARG A 155 13.51 29.11 -26.61
C ARG A 155 13.96 29.69 -27.96
N THR A 156 13.20 29.46 -29.04
CA THR A 156 13.60 29.85 -30.40
C THR A 156 13.17 31.27 -30.76
N GLY A 157 12.28 31.89 -29.98
CA GLY A 157 11.79 33.25 -30.22
C GLY A 157 10.58 33.32 -31.17
N ASP A 158 10.05 32.18 -31.61
CA ASP A 158 8.86 32.08 -32.49
C ASP A 158 7.54 32.38 -31.74
N CYS A 159 7.61 32.71 -30.45
CA CYS A 159 6.48 32.93 -29.57
C CYS A 159 6.52 34.34 -28.96
N GLY A 160 5.42 35.08 -29.09
CA GLY A 160 5.23 36.39 -28.44
C GLY A 160 4.68 36.33 -27.00
N HIS A 161 4.33 35.13 -26.51
CA HIS A 161 3.77 34.94 -25.18
C HIS A 161 4.86 34.83 -24.12
N ARG A 162 4.58 35.37 -22.93
CA ARG A 162 5.49 35.30 -21.78
C ARG A 162 4.93 34.38 -20.71
N LYS A 163 5.78 33.47 -20.22
CA LYS A 163 5.51 32.62 -19.05
C LYS A 163 4.99 33.47 -17.88
N GLY A 164 3.92 32.99 -17.23
CA GLY A 164 3.27 33.66 -16.10
C GLY A 164 2.23 34.74 -16.47
N GLN A 165 2.08 35.08 -17.75
CA GLN A 165 1.03 36.02 -18.20
C GLN A 165 -0.24 35.28 -18.64
N GLU A 166 -1.37 35.96 -18.57
CA GLU A 166 -2.66 35.45 -19.04
C GLU A 166 -3.00 35.97 -20.44
N TYR A 167 -3.48 35.08 -21.30
CA TYR A 167 -3.94 35.40 -22.66
C TYR A 167 -5.31 34.76 -22.91
N GLY A 168 -6.34 35.60 -23.03
CA GLY A 168 -7.71 35.13 -23.20
C GLY A 168 -8.19 34.23 -22.05
N GLY A 169 -7.82 34.58 -20.81
CA GLY A 169 -8.18 33.83 -19.60
C GLY A 169 -7.39 32.53 -19.38
N ARG A 170 -6.34 32.28 -20.16
CA ARG A 170 -5.46 31.10 -20.01
C ARG A 170 -4.06 31.52 -19.61
N LEU A 171 -3.48 30.83 -18.62
CA LEU A 171 -2.10 31.06 -18.17
C LEU A 171 -1.09 30.53 -19.20
N CYS A 172 -0.11 31.35 -19.57
CA CYS A 172 1.03 30.93 -20.36
C CYS A 172 2.07 30.25 -19.47
N PHE A 173 2.40 29.00 -19.78
CA PHE A 173 3.48 28.22 -19.15
C PHE A 173 4.24 27.46 -20.24
N ALA A 174 5.43 26.94 -19.90
CA ALA A 174 6.22 26.07 -20.77
C ALA A 174 5.94 24.59 -20.47
N ASN A 175 5.60 23.83 -21.49
CA ASN A 175 5.62 22.37 -21.45
C ASN A 175 7.02 21.90 -21.90
N LEU A 176 7.78 21.33 -20.97
CA LEU A 176 9.11 20.78 -21.21
C LEU A 176 8.97 19.41 -21.87
N GLU A 177 9.39 19.30 -23.13
CA GLU A 177 9.16 18.14 -23.99
C GLU A 177 10.47 17.56 -24.56
N GLY A 178 10.54 16.23 -24.61
CA GLY A 178 11.66 15.46 -25.16
C GLY A 178 12.87 15.49 -24.23
N ALA A 179 12.91 14.63 -23.23
CA ALA A 179 14.06 14.58 -22.32
C ALA A 179 15.30 14.02 -23.06
N SER A 180 16.36 14.82 -23.13
CA SER A 180 17.60 14.47 -23.83
C SER A 180 18.75 14.10 -22.90
N ASP A 181 18.76 14.63 -21.68
CA ASP A 181 19.69 14.22 -20.63
C ASP A 181 19.14 14.54 -19.23
N ALA A 182 19.64 13.84 -18.22
CA ALA A 182 19.46 14.17 -16.81
C ALA A 182 20.84 14.36 -16.19
N TYR A 183 21.08 15.47 -15.51
CA TYR A 183 22.40 15.78 -14.98
C TYR A 183 22.55 15.27 -13.54
N GLU A 184 21.60 15.65 -12.69
CA GLU A 184 21.67 15.44 -11.25
C GLU A 184 20.32 15.71 -10.57
N PHE A 185 20.23 15.35 -9.29
CA PHE A 185 19.28 15.96 -8.38
C PHE A 185 20.04 16.64 -7.24
N SER A 186 19.52 17.75 -6.74
CA SER A 186 20.22 18.57 -5.75
C SER A 186 19.31 18.83 -4.56
N PHE A 187 19.85 18.70 -3.34
CA PHE A 187 19.24 19.34 -2.18
C PHE A 187 19.32 20.85 -2.33
N VAL A 188 18.21 21.53 -2.09
CA VAL A 188 18.06 22.99 -2.21
C VAL A 188 17.17 23.52 -1.10
N ALA A 189 17.19 24.83 -0.83
CA ALA A 189 16.27 25.42 0.15
C ALA A 189 14.87 25.70 -0.43
N VAL A 190 14.80 26.07 -1.72
CA VAL A 190 13.55 26.38 -2.42
C VAL A 190 13.58 25.71 -3.79
N PRO A 191 12.80 24.65 -4.01
CA PRO A 191 12.72 23.99 -5.31
C PRO A 191 11.75 24.74 -6.25
N ALA A 192 12.00 24.66 -7.55
CA ALA A 192 11.08 25.17 -8.57
C ALA A 192 9.70 24.48 -8.42
N GLN A 193 9.73 23.15 -8.27
CA GLN A 193 8.56 22.34 -7.97
C GLN A 193 8.27 22.26 -6.47
N PRO A 194 7.14 22.80 -5.97
CA PRO A 194 6.88 22.92 -4.53
C PRO A 194 6.84 21.60 -3.75
N LEU A 195 6.58 20.48 -4.43
CA LEU A 195 6.45 19.16 -3.82
C LEU A 195 7.70 18.28 -3.99
N ALA A 196 8.72 18.77 -4.71
CA ALA A 196 9.96 18.05 -4.93
C ALA A 196 10.79 18.02 -3.63
N GLY A 197 11.23 16.81 -3.26
CA GLY A 197 11.91 16.59 -2.00
C GLY A 197 11.92 15.14 -1.56
N VAL A 198 12.66 14.88 -0.48
CA VAL A 198 12.65 13.60 0.22
C VAL A 198 11.24 13.33 0.71
N ILE A 199 10.72 12.18 0.29
CA ILE A 199 9.43 11.69 0.73
C ILE A 199 9.66 10.62 1.78
N LYS A 200 8.82 10.64 2.83
CA LYS A 200 8.72 9.50 3.71
C LYS A 200 8.33 8.33 2.82
N GLY A 201 9.16 7.28 2.82
CA GLY A 201 8.75 6.04 2.19
C GLY A 201 7.36 5.71 2.73
N ALA A 202 6.45 5.28 1.86
CA ALA A 202 5.38 4.42 2.33
C ALA A 202 6.12 3.21 2.88
N GLY A 203 6.44 3.23 4.19
CA GLY A 203 6.99 2.06 4.86
C GLY A 203 6.09 0.92 4.44
N ARG A 204 6.67 -0.22 4.04
CA ARG A 204 5.88 -1.43 3.83
C ARG A 204 5.00 -1.57 5.06
N HIS A 205 3.73 -1.23 4.94
CA HIS A 205 2.82 -1.37 6.04
C HIS A 205 2.67 -2.86 6.21
N THR A 206 3.27 -3.38 7.27
CA THR A 206 3.26 -4.81 7.56
C THR A 206 1.88 -5.25 8.05
N SER A 207 0.99 -4.29 8.36
CA SER A 207 -0.38 -4.54 8.77
C SER A 207 -1.33 -3.38 8.45
N LEU A 208 -2.62 -3.72 8.34
CA LEU A 208 -3.73 -2.75 8.30
C LEU A 208 -3.73 -1.79 9.50
N LYS A 209 -3.24 -2.23 10.66
CA LYS A 209 -3.11 -1.38 11.86
C LYS A 209 -2.14 -0.24 11.68
N GLU A 210 -1.04 -0.47 10.95
CA GLU A 210 -0.05 0.58 10.67
C GLU A 210 -0.57 1.60 9.67
N LEU A 211 -1.37 1.18 8.69
CA LEU A 211 -2.06 2.08 7.75
C LEU A 211 -3.06 2.97 8.50
N VAL A 212 -3.90 2.39 9.35
CA VAL A 212 -4.96 3.13 10.06
C VAL A 212 -4.41 4.11 11.10
N ARG A 213 -3.22 3.86 11.69
CA ARG A 213 -2.53 4.85 12.54
C ARG A 213 -2.24 6.17 11.83
N GLN A 214 -2.09 6.14 10.50
CA GLN A 214 -1.83 7.33 9.68
C GLN A 214 -3.12 7.97 9.14
N ALA A 215 -4.25 7.27 9.23
CA ALA A 215 -5.58 7.73 8.83
C ALA A 215 -6.59 7.50 9.97
N PRO A 216 -6.58 8.32 11.04
CA PRO A 216 -7.34 8.07 12.26
C PRO A 216 -8.87 8.02 12.06
N GLY A 217 -9.38 8.56 10.95
CA GLY A 217 -10.79 8.46 10.57
C GLY A 217 -11.28 7.02 10.35
N CYS A 218 -10.36 6.09 10.05
CA CYS A 218 -10.70 4.68 9.79
C CYS A 218 -10.51 3.77 11.02
N ALA A 219 -10.13 4.33 12.19
CA ALA A 219 -9.84 3.55 13.39
C ALA A 219 -11.04 2.75 13.90
N LEU A 220 -12.21 3.40 13.94
CA LEU A 220 -13.47 2.77 14.37
C LEU A 220 -13.93 1.69 13.41
N GLU A 221 -13.71 1.87 12.10
CA GLU A 221 -14.06 0.88 11.10
C GLU A 221 -13.18 -0.37 11.21
N LEU A 222 -11.89 -0.20 11.47
CA LEU A 222 -10.98 -1.31 11.71
C LEU A 222 -11.37 -2.10 12.96
N GLU A 223 -11.67 -1.41 14.07
CA GLU A 223 -12.12 -2.05 15.32
C GLU A 223 -13.37 -2.89 15.10
N ARG A 224 -14.37 -2.35 14.38
CA ARG A 224 -15.59 -3.09 14.01
C ARG A 224 -15.27 -4.35 13.19
N LEU A 225 -14.39 -4.25 12.20
CA LEU A 225 -13.99 -5.40 11.38
C LEU A 225 -13.25 -6.47 12.19
N GLU A 226 -12.46 -6.08 13.19
CA GLU A 226 -11.79 -7.03 14.09
C GLU A 226 -12.78 -7.78 14.97
N GLU A 227 -13.79 -7.10 15.52
CA GLU A 227 -14.88 -7.70 16.30
C GLU A 227 -15.73 -8.67 15.47
N GLU A 228 -16.09 -8.27 14.24
CA GLU A 228 -16.83 -9.12 13.30
C GLU A 228 -16.01 -10.37 12.93
N ALA A 229 -14.72 -10.20 12.64
CA ALA A 229 -13.84 -11.31 12.30
C ALA A 229 -13.62 -12.25 13.49
N GLU A 230 -13.52 -11.74 14.72
CA GLU A 230 -13.44 -12.57 15.92
C GLU A 230 -14.72 -13.39 16.13
N THR A 231 -15.87 -12.75 15.96
CA THR A 231 -17.18 -13.42 16.03
C THR A 231 -17.28 -14.52 14.98
N GLY A 232 -16.88 -14.24 13.74
CA GLY A 232 -16.82 -15.22 12.66
C GLY A 232 -15.90 -16.41 12.97
N ARG A 233 -14.70 -16.16 13.53
CA ARG A 233 -13.78 -17.23 13.96
C ARG A 233 -14.38 -18.12 15.05
N ARG A 234 -15.03 -17.52 16.05
CA ARG A 234 -15.71 -18.27 17.12
C ARG A 234 -16.88 -19.09 16.57
N TYR A 235 -17.66 -18.54 15.65
CA TYR A 235 -18.76 -19.24 15.00
C TYR A 235 -18.26 -20.45 14.19
N LEU A 236 -17.25 -20.27 13.34
CA LEU A 236 -16.67 -21.36 12.56
C LEU A 236 -16.05 -22.45 13.45
N SER A 237 -15.42 -22.08 14.57
CA SER A 237 -14.90 -23.07 15.53
C SER A 237 -16.02 -23.93 16.10
N ARG A 238 -17.11 -23.29 16.56
CA ARG A 238 -18.28 -24.01 17.10
C ARG A 238 -18.96 -24.87 16.05
N LEU A 239 -19.12 -24.36 14.83
CA LEU A 239 -19.73 -25.11 13.74
C LEU A 239 -18.93 -26.37 13.39
N ARG A 240 -17.59 -26.29 13.39
CA ARG A 240 -16.73 -27.47 13.20
C ARG A 240 -16.90 -28.50 14.32
N GLU A 241 -16.95 -28.05 15.58
CA GLU A 241 -17.20 -28.93 16.72
C GLU A 241 -18.58 -29.59 16.65
N GLU A 242 -19.59 -28.83 16.23
CA GLU A 242 -20.96 -29.29 16.09
C GLU A 242 -21.10 -30.32 14.95
N VAL A 243 -20.45 -30.09 13.80
CA VAL A 243 -20.33 -31.07 12.72
C VAL A 243 -19.67 -32.36 13.21
N VAL A 244 -18.59 -32.27 13.97
CA VAL A 244 -17.93 -33.46 14.54
C VAL A 244 -18.88 -34.19 15.49
N ARG A 245 -19.53 -33.48 16.42
CA ARG A 245 -20.47 -34.05 17.38
C ARG A 245 -21.64 -34.74 16.69
N LEU A 246 -22.28 -34.08 15.74
CA LEU A 246 -23.42 -34.60 14.99
C LEU A 246 -23.01 -35.75 14.07
N GLY A 247 -21.85 -35.68 13.43
CA GLY A 247 -21.33 -36.77 12.59
C GLY A 247 -21.07 -38.05 13.41
N MET A 248 -20.57 -37.91 14.64
CA MET A 248 -20.41 -39.04 15.56
C MET A 248 -21.77 -39.64 15.95
N LEU A 249 -22.78 -38.81 16.26
CA LEU A 249 -24.13 -39.28 16.57
C LEU A 249 -24.80 -39.94 15.35
N ALA A 250 -24.59 -39.41 14.15
CA ALA A 250 -25.09 -39.97 12.91
C ALA A 250 -24.38 -41.28 12.49
N GLN A 251 -23.28 -41.66 13.16
CA GLN A 251 -22.43 -42.82 12.87
C GLN A 251 -22.04 -42.90 11.40
N ILE A 252 -21.45 -41.83 10.88
CA ILE A 252 -21.04 -41.72 9.46
C ILE A 252 -19.86 -42.63 9.06
N GLY A 253 -19.40 -43.51 9.95
CA GLY A 253 -18.33 -44.48 9.67
C GLY A 253 -16.91 -43.91 9.73
N LEU A 254 -16.74 -42.70 10.25
CA LEU A 254 -15.44 -42.08 10.54
C LEU A 254 -15.23 -41.99 12.04
N ASP A 255 -13.99 -42.18 12.49
CA ASP A 255 -13.62 -41.88 13.86
C ASP A 255 -13.55 -40.36 14.09
N ARG A 256 -13.52 -39.96 15.37
CA ARG A 256 -13.59 -38.56 15.80
C ARG A 256 -12.44 -37.72 15.23
N ASP A 257 -11.22 -38.27 15.21
CA ASP A 257 -10.04 -37.50 14.82
C ASP A 257 -10.00 -37.30 13.30
N THR A 258 -10.36 -38.34 12.54
CA THR A 258 -10.56 -38.24 11.09
C THR A 258 -11.63 -37.21 10.75
N LEU A 259 -12.77 -37.24 11.45
CA LEU A 259 -13.87 -36.29 11.23
C LEU A 259 -13.48 -34.85 11.57
N LYS A 260 -12.71 -34.65 12.66
CA LYS A 260 -12.15 -33.34 13.02
C LYS A 260 -11.19 -32.82 11.95
N GLY A 261 -10.37 -33.70 11.37
CA GLY A 261 -9.49 -33.38 10.25
C GLY A 261 -10.23 -32.97 8.99
N VAL A 262 -11.37 -33.60 8.70
CA VAL A 262 -12.26 -33.22 7.59
C VAL A 262 -12.89 -31.85 7.85
N ALA A 263 -13.57 -31.67 8.98
CA ALA A 263 -14.25 -30.42 9.32
C ALA A 263 -13.31 -29.20 9.36
N ALA A 264 -12.03 -29.39 9.69
CA ALA A 264 -11.04 -28.33 9.66
C ALA A 264 -10.78 -27.75 8.25
N LYS A 265 -11.02 -28.53 7.19
CA LYS A 265 -10.72 -28.17 5.80
C LYS A 265 -11.92 -27.67 5.00
N LEU A 266 -13.12 -27.88 5.52
CA LEU A 266 -14.36 -27.49 4.83
C LEU A 266 -14.57 -25.97 4.87
N SER A 267 -15.16 -25.44 3.79
CA SER A 267 -15.66 -24.07 3.72
C SER A 267 -16.83 -23.85 4.70
N TRP A 268 -17.23 -22.59 4.91
CA TRP A 268 -18.38 -22.31 5.77
C TRP A 268 -19.68 -22.86 5.19
N GLU A 269 -19.88 -22.82 3.86
CA GLU A 269 -21.06 -23.41 3.21
C GLU A 269 -21.07 -24.93 3.37
N GLU A 270 -19.93 -25.58 3.16
CA GLU A 270 -19.78 -27.03 3.27
C GLU A 270 -20.02 -27.51 4.71
N LEU A 271 -19.51 -26.75 5.70
CA LEU A 271 -19.76 -27.04 7.11
C LEU A 271 -21.25 -26.96 7.46
N LEU A 272 -21.98 -25.96 6.96
CA LEU A 272 -23.42 -25.85 7.18
C LEU A 272 -24.19 -26.99 6.54
N ALA A 273 -23.86 -27.34 5.29
CA ALA A 273 -24.49 -28.45 4.60
C ALA A 273 -24.24 -29.79 5.32
N MET A 274 -23.01 -30.00 5.80
CA MET A 274 -22.64 -31.19 6.55
C MET A 274 -23.31 -31.23 7.93
N GLU A 275 -23.42 -30.09 8.62
CA GLU A 275 -24.13 -29.96 9.89
C GLU A 275 -25.60 -30.34 9.71
N ASP A 276 -26.29 -29.80 8.71
CA ASP A 276 -27.69 -30.11 8.42
C ASP A 276 -27.90 -31.59 8.09
N GLY A 277 -27.06 -32.16 7.22
CA GLY A 277 -27.12 -33.57 6.87
C GLY A 277 -26.89 -34.50 8.06
N CYS A 278 -25.88 -34.20 8.89
CA CYS A 278 -25.60 -34.96 10.10
C CYS A 278 -26.71 -34.80 11.15
N ARG A 279 -27.27 -33.59 11.29
CA ARG A 279 -28.40 -33.32 12.20
C ARG A 279 -29.62 -34.16 11.86
N ARG A 280 -30.03 -34.18 10.58
CA ARG A 280 -31.17 -34.99 10.12
C ARG A 280 -30.97 -36.47 10.41
N ARG A 281 -29.81 -37.01 10.03
CA ARG A 281 -29.47 -38.43 10.25
C ARG A 281 -29.35 -38.78 11.74
N ALA A 282 -28.82 -37.88 12.57
CA ALA A 282 -28.76 -38.07 14.01
C ALA A 282 -30.16 -38.07 14.64
N ALA A 283 -31.06 -37.18 14.19
CA ALA A 283 -32.44 -37.11 14.67
C ALA A 283 -33.27 -38.33 14.28
N GLU A 284 -33.08 -38.90 13.08
CA GLU A 284 -33.70 -40.17 12.67
C GLU A 284 -33.26 -41.33 13.58
N ARG A 285 -31.99 -41.35 13.97
CA ARG A 285 -31.42 -42.41 14.80
C ARG A 285 -31.76 -42.27 16.28
N TYR A 286 -31.82 -41.04 16.76
CA TYR A 286 -32.12 -40.68 18.15
C TYR A 286 -33.29 -39.70 18.18
N PRO A 287 -34.51 -40.17 17.84
CA PRO A 287 -35.68 -39.30 17.81
C PRO A 287 -35.99 -38.78 19.22
N LEU A 288 -36.14 -37.47 19.34
CA LEU A 288 -36.64 -36.86 20.57
C LEU A 288 -38.15 -37.10 20.65
N LEU A 289 -38.52 -38.15 21.38
CA LEU A 289 -39.92 -38.49 21.61
C LEU A 289 -40.41 -37.77 22.88
N PRO A 290 -41.60 -37.15 22.86
CA PRO A 290 -42.19 -36.59 24.06
C PRO A 290 -42.41 -37.70 25.10
N GLN A 291 -42.20 -37.36 26.36
CA GLN A 291 -42.26 -38.30 27.49
C GLN A 291 -43.63 -38.97 27.67
N LEU A 292 -44.68 -38.38 27.09
CA LEU A 292 -46.04 -38.93 27.04
C LEU A 292 -46.39 -39.24 25.58
N GLN A 293 -46.33 -40.52 25.21
CA GLN A 293 -46.90 -41.03 23.96
C GLN A 293 -48.32 -41.50 24.25
N TYR A 294 -49.32 -40.74 23.80
CA TYR A 294 -50.69 -41.25 23.78
C TYR A 294 -50.77 -42.30 22.68
N GLN A 295 -50.97 -43.56 23.07
CA GLN A 295 -51.25 -44.66 22.15
C GLN A 295 -52.49 -44.26 21.33
N GLN A 296 -52.34 -44.11 20.01
CA GLN A 296 -53.51 -44.08 19.14
C GLN A 296 -54.11 -45.49 19.18
N ASP A 297 -55.30 -45.60 19.76
CA ASP A 297 -56.08 -46.83 19.92
C ASP A 297 -56.04 -47.71 18.67
N GLN A 298 -55.27 -48.80 18.72
CA GLN A 298 -55.70 -50.03 18.08
C GLN A 298 -56.69 -50.67 19.05
N ALA A 299 -57.98 -50.36 18.88
CA ALA A 299 -59.04 -50.95 19.68
C ALA A 299 -59.04 -52.48 19.52
N PRO A 300 -58.79 -53.28 20.58
CA PRO A 300 -59.24 -54.65 20.61
C PRO A 300 -60.70 -54.68 21.09
N GLU A 301 -61.43 -55.67 20.58
CA GLU A 301 -62.83 -55.92 20.85
C GLU A 301 -63.22 -55.84 22.33
N ARG A 302 -64.44 -55.33 22.52
CA ARG A 302 -65.20 -55.34 23.76
C ARG A 302 -65.18 -56.72 24.41
N ASP A 303 -64.49 -56.86 25.53
CA ASP A 303 -64.99 -57.69 26.62
C ASP A 303 -65.53 -56.76 27.72
N ARG A 304 -66.84 -56.83 27.91
CA ARG A 304 -67.56 -55.98 28.86
C ARG A 304 -67.43 -56.62 30.24
N ASP A 305 -66.48 -56.14 31.04
CA ASP A 305 -66.47 -56.37 32.49
C ASP A 305 -67.75 -55.81 33.11
N ARG A 306 -68.73 -56.70 33.28
CA ARG A 306 -69.91 -56.50 34.11
C ARG A 306 -69.51 -56.74 35.56
N ALA A 307 -68.93 -55.75 36.21
CA ALA A 307 -68.61 -55.86 37.63
C ALA A 307 -68.84 -54.57 38.41
N PHE A 308 -69.86 -53.78 38.08
CA PHE A 308 -70.46 -52.81 39.02
C PHE A 308 -71.96 -52.64 38.74
N LEU A 309 -72.77 -53.45 39.42
CA LEU A 309 -74.15 -53.13 39.77
C LEU A 309 -74.33 -53.48 41.25
N ILE A 310 -75.00 -52.56 41.97
CA ILE A 310 -75.25 -52.48 43.41
C ILE A 310 -75.67 -53.82 44.03
#